data_AF-A0A3D6EJW1-F1
#
_entry.id   AF-A0A3D6EJW1-F1
#
_cell.length_a   1.000
_cell.length_b   1.000
_cell.length_c   1.000
_cell.angle_alpha   90.00
_cell.angle_beta   90.00
_cell.angle_gamma   90.00
#
_symmetry.space_group_name_H-M   'P 1'
#
loop_
_entity.id
_entity.type
_entity.pdbx_description
1 polymer ?
#
loop_
_entity_poly.entity_id
_entity_poly.type
_entity_poly.pdbx_seq_one_letter_code
_entity_poly.pdbx_strand_id
1 'polypeptide(L)'
;MSIRRVVNEFKAFALRGNVLDFVMAVVIGGAIGRIITACVDGLVMPTFAHWLRETRWENWTYWQWRIGPVLSAVLDFIAKTAVMYLLLIKGVGALMQAPADGDSPRTCPLCREAVHPEALRCKHCGGDLAQPVSSRTP
;
A
#
# COMPACT_ATOMS: atom_id res chain seq x y z
N MET A 1 15.51 4.89 -38.39
CA MET A 1 15.57 4.53 -36.95
C MET A 1 14.70 3.29 -36.76
N SER A 2 15.30 2.13 -36.54
CA SER A 2 14.60 0.84 -36.68
C SER A 2 13.82 0.49 -35.41
N ILE A 3 12.48 0.44 -35.51
CA ILE A 3 11.53 0.02 -34.47
C ILE A 3 11.91 -1.32 -33.80
N ARG A 4 12.61 -2.21 -34.52
CA ARG A 4 13.09 -3.48 -33.96
C ARG A 4 14.13 -3.31 -32.86
N ARG A 5 14.94 -2.24 -32.89
CA ARG A 5 15.93 -1.93 -31.85
C ARG A 5 15.23 -1.50 -30.55
N VAL A 6 14.23 -0.63 -30.67
CA VAL A 6 13.41 -0.16 -29.54
C VAL A 6 12.65 -1.31 -28.88
N VAL A 7 12.06 -2.22 -29.67
CA VAL A 7 11.33 -3.38 -29.13
C VAL A 7 12.27 -4.35 -28.37
N ASN A 8 13.48 -4.56 -28.87
CA ASN A 8 14.46 -5.42 -28.20
C ASN A 8 14.97 -4.79 -26.88
N GLU A 9 15.17 -3.48 -26.85
CA GLU A 9 15.52 -2.73 -25.63
C GLU A 9 14.38 -2.74 -24.62
N PHE A 10 13.13 -2.59 -25.07
CA PHE A 10 11.95 -2.63 -24.20
C PHE A 10 11.71 -4.03 -23.62
N LYS A 11 11.91 -5.09 -24.40
CA LYS A 11 11.86 -6.47 -23.92
C LYS A 11 12.95 -6.74 -22.88
N ALA A 12 14.18 -6.26 -23.12
CA ALA A 12 15.27 -6.36 -22.15
C ALA A 12 15.01 -5.54 -20.87
N PHE A 13 14.25 -4.45 -20.97
CA PHE A 13 13.80 -3.65 -19.82
C PHE A 13 12.67 -4.34 -19.04
N ALA A 14 11.66 -4.87 -19.73
CA ALA A 14 10.51 -5.55 -19.12
C ALA A 14 10.87 -6.87 -18.43
N LEU A 15 11.94 -7.55 -18.88
CA LEU A 15 12.45 -8.77 -18.25
C LEU A 15 13.25 -8.51 -16.95
N ARG A 16 13.46 -7.25 -16.57
CA ARG A 16 13.99 -6.93 -15.24
C ARG A 16 12.85 -7.13 -14.23
N GLY A 17 12.94 -8.18 -13.41
CA GLY A 17 11.90 -8.55 -12.43
C GLY A 17 11.40 -7.37 -11.58
N ASN A 18 12.30 -6.47 -11.17
CA ASN A 18 11.96 -5.28 -10.37
C ASN A 18 10.95 -4.31 -11.05
N VAL A 19 10.89 -4.27 -12.39
CA VAL A 19 9.96 -3.39 -13.12
C VAL A 19 8.57 -4.02 -13.18
N LEU A 20 8.48 -5.34 -13.31
CA LEU A 20 7.20 -6.05 -13.40
C LEU A 20 6.39 -5.89 -12.10
N ASP A 21 7.07 -6.01 -10.95
CA ASP A 21 6.45 -5.86 -9.63
C ASP A 21 5.93 -4.43 -9.41
N PHE A 22 6.70 -3.43 -9.88
CA PHE A 22 6.26 -2.03 -9.84
C PHE A 22 5.02 -1.79 -10.74
N VAL A 23 5.02 -2.33 -11.95
CA VAL A 23 3.88 -2.19 -12.89
C VAL A 23 2.62 -2.82 -12.30
N MET A 24 2.73 -3.99 -11.68
CA MET A 24 1.58 -4.63 -11.03
C MET A 24 1.04 -3.79 -9.87
N ALA A 25 1.91 -3.23 -9.03
CA ALA A 25 1.50 -2.35 -7.92
C ALA A 25 0.72 -1.12 -8.42
N VAL A 26 1.15 -0.48 -9.51
CA VAL A 26 0.47 0.69 -10.09
C VAL A 26 -0.88 0.32 -10.69
N VAL A 27 -0.97 -0.81 -11.41
CA VAL A 27 -2.24 -1.28 -12.01
C VAL A 27 -3.27 -1.63 -10.93
N ILE A 28 -2.84 -2.35 -9.89
CA ILE A 28 -3.70 -2.72 -8.75
C ILE A 28 -4.13 -1.46 -7.99
N GLY A 29 -3.21 -0.53 -7.72
CA GLY A 29 -3.51 0.74 -7.06
C GLY A 29 -4.54 1.57 -7.84
N GLY A 30 -4.41 1.63 -9.16
CA GLY A 30 -5.37 2.30 -10.04
C GLY A 30 -6.76 1.65 -10.03
N ALA A 31 -6.83 0.32 -10.00
CA ALA A 31 -8.10 -0.41 -9.92
C ALA A 31 -8.81 -0.21 -8.57
N ILE A 32 -8.06 -0.29 -7.46
CA ILE A 32 -8.59 -0.06 -6.10
C ILE A 32 -9.13 1.36 -5.97
N GLY A 33 -8.42 2.36 -6.49
CA GLY A 33 -8.89 3.75 -6.50
C GLY A 33 -10.26 3.93 -7.16
N ARG A 34 -10.55 3.20 -8.25
CA ARG A 34 -11.87 3.24 -8.92
C ARG A 34 -12.98 2.64 -8.06
N ILE A 35 -12.70 1.52 -7.38
CA ILE A 35 -13.66 0.87 -6.48
C ILE A 35 -14.01 1.80 -5.32
N ILE A 36 -13.00 2.46 -4.74
CA ILE A 36 -13.19 3.43 -3.66
C ILE A 36 -14.00 4.63 -4.15
N THR A 37 -13.67 5.16 -5.32
CA THR A 37 -14.39 6.30 -5.91
C THR A 37 -15.87 5.94 -6.12
N ALA A 38 -16.16 4.76 -6.69
CA ALA A 38 -17.53 4.29 -6.87
C ALA A 38 -18.28 4.09 -5.53
N CYS A 39 -17.59 3.62 -4.49
CA CYS A 39 -18.17 3.43 -3.17
C CYS A 39 -18.46 4.77 -2.48
N VAL A 40 -17.55 5.73 -2.60
CA VAL A 40 -17.71 7.07 -2.00
C VAL A 40 -18.80 7.85 -2.73
N ASP A 41 -18.77 7.86 -4.05
CA ASP A 41 -19.77 8.57 -4.86
C ASP A 41 -21.16 7.92 -4.72
N GLY A 42 -21.22 6.58 -4.59
CA GLY A 42 -22.47 5.82 -4.51
C GLY A 42 -23.11 5.73 -3.12
N LEU A 43 -22.31 5.71 -2.04
CA LEU A 43 -22.82 5.55 -0.67
C LEU A 43 -22.60 6.80 0.16
N VAL A 44 -21.39 7.35 0.12
CA VAL A 44 -20.95 8.36 1.08
C VAL A 44 -21.46 9.76 0.71
N MET A 45 -21.38 10.13 -0.57
CA MET A 45 -21.91 11.40 -1.09
C MET A 45 -23.42 11.56 -0.88
N PRO A 46 -24.30 10.57 -1.18
CA PRO A 46 -25.73 10.72 -0.89
C PRO A 46 -26.03 10.79 0.61
N THR A 47 -25.25 10.09 1.44
CA THR A 47 -25.39 10.16 2.92
C THR A 47 -24.99 11.55 3.43
N PHE A 48 -23.89 12.11 2.93
CA PHE A 48 -23.48 13.48 3.24
C PHE A 48 -24.42 14.53 2.66
N ALA A 49 -24.98 14.33 1.47
CA ALA A 49 -25.96 15.25 0.88
C ALA A 49 -27.29 15.27 1.66
N HIS A 50 -27.68 14.14 2.25
CA HIS A 50 -28.82 14.09 3.16
C HIS A 50 -28.52 14.82 4.50
N TRP A 51 -27.28 14.75 4.97
CA TRP A 51 -26.86 15.35 6.25
C TRP A 51 -26.56 16.86 6.13
N LEU A 52 -25.76 17.25 5.15
CA LEU A 52 -25.55 18.63 4.72
C LEU A 52 -26.70 19.04 3.81
N ARG A 53 -27.84 19.42 4.41
CA ARG A 53 -28.97 20.04 3.69
C ARG A 53 -28.46 21.12 2.73
N GLU A 54 -28.48 20.78 1.44
CA GLU A 54 -28.11 21.59 0.27
C GLU A 54 -26.65 22.12 0.27
N THR A 55 -25.82 21.57 -0.60
CA THR A 55 -24.52 22.11 -1.03
C THR A 55 -24.67 23.43 -1.83
N ARG A 56 -25.32 24.44 -1.25
CA ARG A 56 -25.57 25.75 -1.87
C ARG A 56 -24.29 26.57 -2.09
N TRP A 57 -23.17 26.12 -1.52
CA TRP A 57 -21.88 26.82 -1.56
C TRP A 57 -21.21 26.75 -2.94
N GLU A 58 -21.67 25.87 -3.85
CA GLU A 58 -21.11 25.70 -5.19
C GLU A 58 -21.27 26.93 -6.09
N ASN A 59 -22.32 27.72 -5.85
CA ASN A 59 -22.61 28.94 -6.62
C ASN A 59 -21.93 30.20 -6.07
N TRP A 60 -21.04 30.06 -5.09
CA TRP A 60 -20.29 31.21 -4.58
C TRP A 60 -19.15 31.58 -5.54
N THR A 61 -19.44 32.51 -6.42
CA THR A 61 -18.47 33.18 -7.29
C THR A 61 -18.20 34.57 -6.75
N TYR A 62 -17.05 34.78 -6.13
CA TYR A 62 -16.59 36.11 -5.74
C TYR A 62 -15.55 36.55 -6.76
N TRP A 63 -15.83 37.63 -7.49
CA TRP A 63 -14.91 38.25 -8.44
C TRP A 63 -14.15 37.23 -9.31
N GLN A 64 -14.83 36.61 -10.29
CA GLN A 64 -14.26 35.64 -11.24
C GLN A 64 -13.77 34.30 -10.62
N TRP A 65 -13.54 34.25 -9.29
CA TRP A 65 -13.00 33.08 -8.60
C TRP A 65 -14.13 32.16 -8.17
N ARG A 66 -14.09 30.91 -8.65
CA ARG A 66 -15.09 29.87 -8.33
C ARG A 66 -14.67 29.13 -7.06
N ILE A 67 -14.99 29.69 -5.90
CA ILE A 67 -14.61 29.13 -4.60
C ILE A 67 -15.48 27.91 -4.25
N GLY A 68 -16.74 27.91 -4.69
CA GLY A 68 -17.68 26.82 -4.44
C GLY A 68 -17.20 25.42 -4.85
N PRO A 69 -16.78 25.21 -6.11
CA PRO A 69 -16.28 23.92 -6.58
C PRO A 69 -14.98 23.45 -5.90
N VAL A 70 -14.19 24.39 -5.37
CA VAL A 70 -12.96 24.03 -4.67
C VAL A 70 -13.27 23.42 -3.32
N LEU A 71 -14.26 23.97 -2.61
CA LEU A 71 -14.65 23.46 -1.30
C LEU A 71 -15.30 22.07 -1.39
N SER A 72 -16.10 21.81 -2.42
CA SER A 72 -16.64 20.47 -2.67
C SER A 72 -15.54 19.48 -3.01
N ALA A 73 -14.57 19.85 -3.84
CA ALA A 73 -13.43 18.99 -4.17
C ALA A 73 -12.57 18.64 -2.93
N VAL A 74 -12.38 19.58 -2.01
CA VAL A 74 -11.69 19.33 -0.73
C VAL A 74 -12.48 18.36 0.14
N LEU A 75 -13.81 18.53 0.24
CA LEU A 75 -14.66 17.61 0.99
C LEU A 75 -14.61 16.19 0.41
N ASP A 76 -14.66 16.09 -0.92
CA ASP A 76 -14.55 14.82 -1.65
C ASP A 76 -13.20 14.13 -1.38
N PHE A 77 -12.11 14.89 -1.38
CA PHE A 77 -10.78 14.38 -1.08
C PHE A 77 -10.68 13.83 0.36
N ILE A 78 -11.23 14.57 1.33
CA ILE A 78 -11.25 14.16 2.74
C ILE A 78 -12.10 12.89 2.90
N ALA A 79 -13.29 12.85 2.29
CA ALA A 79 -14.18 11.69 2.35
C ALA A 79 -13.54 10.45 1.71
N LYS A 80 -12.97 10.57 0.51
CA LYS A 80 -12.28 9.46 -0.20
C LYS A 80 -11.10 8.94 0.59
N THR A 81 -10.31 9.83 1.18
CA THR A 81 -9.17 9.46 2.02
C THR A 81 -9.59 8.77 3.32
N ALA A 82 -10.62 9.30 4.01
CA ALA A 82 -11.15 8.69 5.23
C ALA A 82 -11.74 7.30 4.97
N VAL A 83 -12.45 7.12 3.86
CA VAL A 83 -13.03 5.84 3.46
C VAL A 83 -11.95 4.84 3.05
N MET A 84 -10.95 5.26 2.29
CA MET A 84 -9.80 4.41 1.96
C MET A 84 -9.09 3.93 3.22
N TYR A 85 -8.82 4.81 4.18
CA TYR A 85 -8.22 4.47 5.45
C TYR A 85 -9.09 3.51 6.29
N LEU A 86 -10.40 3.78 6.37
CA LEU A 86 -11.34 2.95 7.13
C LEU A 86 -11.49 1.56 6.49
N LEU A 87 -11.61 1.46 5.18
CA LEU A 87 -11.67 0.19 4.47
C LEU A 87 -10.37 -0.60 4.55
N LEU A 88 -9.21 0.05 4.46
CA LEU A 88 -7.93 -0.63 4.60
C LEU A 88 -7.72 -1.16 6.03
N ILE A 89 -7.99 -0.36 7.07
CA ILE A 89 -7.73 -0.79 8.46
C ILE A 89 -8.84 -1.66 9.02
N LYS A 90 -10.11 -1.31 8.84
CA LYS A 90 -11.21 -2.14 9.34
C LYS A 90 -11.51 -3.32 8.43
N GLY A 91 -11.32 -3.20 7.12
CA GLY A 91 -11.47 -4.32 6.20
C GLY A 91 -10.36 -5.34 6.39
N VAL A 92 -9.10 -4.92 6.34
CA VAL A 92 -7.97 -5.85 6.55
C VAL A 92 -7.84 -6.25 8.01
N GLY A 93 -7.99 -5.34 8.99
CA GLY A 93 -7.90 -5.70 10.41
C GLY A 93 -9.03 -6.60 10.91
N ALA A 94 -10.20 -6.62 10.25
CA ALA A 94 -11.28 -7.58 10.56
C ALA A 94 -11.12 -8.93 9.85
N LEU A 95 -10.48 -8.96 8.66
CA LEU A 95 -10.24 -10.20 7.90
C LEU A 95 -8.90 -10.87 8.24
N MET A 96 -7.89 -10.09 8.58
CA MET A 96 -6.57 -10.48 9.04
C MET A 96 -6.40 -9.91 10.46
N GLN A 97 -6.84 -10.68 11.45
CA GLN A 97 -6.11 -10.67 12.71
C GLN A 97 -4.72 -11.16 12.35
N ALA A 98 -3.72 -10.29 12.36
CA ALA A 98 -2.34 -10.70 12.13
C ALA A 98 -2.04 -11.90 13.05
N PRO A 99 -1.83 -13.13 12.53
CA PRO A 99 -0.71 -13.84 13.09
C PRO A 99 0.46 -12.90 12.80
N ALA A 100 1.11 -12.40 13.85
CA ALA A 100 2.51 -12.06 13.71
C ALA A 100 3.16 -13.39 13.30
N ASP A 101 3.20 -13.64 12.00
CA ASP A 101 3.91 -14.72 11.38
C ASP A 101 5.36 -14.45 11.74
N GLY A 102 5.78 -15.10 12.82
CA GLY A 102 7.16 -15.26 13.22
C GLY A 102 7.87 -16.11 12.17
N ASP A 103 7.92 -15.61 10.94
CA ASP A 103 8.53 -16.22 9.77
C ASP A 103 9.35 -15.18 8.98
N SER A 104 9.61 -14.01 9.58
CA SER A 104 10.76 -13.22 9.14
C SER A 104 12.03 -13.97 9.57
N PRO A 105 12.87 -14.43 8.62
CA PRO A 105 14.05 -15.20 8.97
C PRO A 105 15.02 -14.30 9.71
N ARG A 106 15.35 -14.68 10.95
CA ARG A 106 16.36 -13.99 11.74
C ARG A 106 17.74 -14.28 11.14
N THR A 107 18.58 -13.26 11.08
CA THR A 107 19.95 -13.42 10.60
C THR A 107 20.79 -14.14 11.67
N CYS A 108 21.46 -15.21 11.28
CA CYS A 108 22.38 -15.93 12.17
C CYS A 108 23.58 -15.04 12.53
N PRO A 109 23.89 -14.81 13.81
CA PRO A 109 25.01 -13.96 14.21
C PRO A 109 26.39 -14.58 13.93
N LEU A 110 26.47 -15.89 13.66
CA LEU A 110 27.71 -16.61 13.38
C LEU A 110 28.08 -16.57 11.89
N CYS A 111 27.15 -16.98 11.02
CA CYS A 111 27.41 -17.12 9.58
C CYS A 111 26.69 -16.08 8.71
N ARG A 112 25.91 -15.16 9.30
CA ARG A 112 25.13 -14.12 8.61
C ARG A 112 24.09 -14.63 7.59
N GLU A 113 23.81 -15.92 7.61
CA GLU A 113 22.77 -16.54 6.77
C GLU A 113 21.38 -16.32 7.38
N ALA A 114 20.34 -16.30 6.54
CA ALA A 114 18.94 -16.24 6.97
C ALA A 114 18.51 -17.56 7.61
N VAL A 115 18.02 -17.54 8.84
CA VAL A 115 17.62 -18.73 9.61
C VAL A 115 16.21 -18.58 10.13
N HIS A 116 15.47 -19.68 10.19
CA HIS A 116 14.13 -19.71 10.79
C HIS A 116 14.17 -19.14 12.23
N PRO A 117 13.20 -18.29 12.61
CA PRO A 117 13.22 -17.56 13.88
C PRO A 117 13.27 -18.46 15.12
N GLU A 118 12.71 -19.67 15.03
CA GLU A 118 12.71 -20.66 16.13
C GLU A 118 13.86 -21.69 16.06
N ALA A 119 14.79 -21.58 15.11
CA ALA A 119 15.84 -22.59 14.97
C ALA A 119 16.85 -22.53 16.13
N LEU A 120 16.90 -23.59 16.95
CA LEU A 120 17.90 -23.74 18.02
C LEU A 120 19.32 -23.98 17.49
N ARG A 121 19.45 -24.49 16.26
CA ARG A 121 20.73 -24.78 15.62
C ARG A 121 20.72 -24.36 14.15
N CYS A 122 21.78 -23.68 13.72
CA CYS A 122 21.88 -23.23 12.34
C CYS A 122 22.22 -24.41 11.41
N LYS A 123 21.47 -24.60 10.32
CA LYS A 123 21.73 -25.63 9.29
C LYS A 123 23.02 -25.38 8.51
N HIS A 124 23.43 -24.11 8.36
CA HIS A 124 24.56 -23.73 7.52
C HIS A 124 25.90 -23.85 8.27
N CYS A 125 25.99 -23.33 9.49
CA CYS A 125 27.22 -23.36 10.29
C CYS A 125 27.21 -24.36 11.47
N GLY A 126 26.07 -25.01 11.75
CA GLY A 126 25.95 -25.96 12.86
C GLY A 126 26.01 -25.34 14.27
N GLY A 127 26.13 -24.01 14.38
CA GLY A 127 26.22 -23.30 15.65
C GLY A 127 24.90 -23.24 16.40
N ASP A 128 24.97 -23.37 17.72
CA ASP A 128 23.81 -23.27 18.60
C ASP A 128 23.37 -21.80 18.73
N LEU A 129 22.12 -21.52 18.38
CA LEU A 129 21.51 -20.18 18.41
C LEU A 129 20.65 -19.97 19.67
N ALA A 130 20.69 -20.93 20.60
CA ALA A 130 19.95 -20.88 21.86
C ALA A 130 20.47 -19.81 22.84
N GLN A 131 21.73 -19.36 22.70
CA GLN A 131 22.34 -18.36 23.57
C GLN A 131 22.91 -17.17 22.78
N PRO A 132 22.72 -15.92 23.24
CA PRO A 132 23.30 -14.73 22.58
C PRO A 132 24.83 -14.77 22.57
N VAL A 133 25.46 -14.24 21.53
CA VAL A 133 26.92 -14.28 21.31
C VAL A 133 27.72 -13.61 22.44
N SER A 134 27.10 -12.70 23.20
CA SER A 134 27.75 -11.99 24.32
C SER A 134 28.14 -12.88 25.50
N SER A 135 27.57 -14.08 25.64
CA SER A 135 27.93 -15.02 26.72
C SER A 135 29.05 -15.98 26.36
N ARG A 136 29.52 -15.95 25.10
CA ARG A 136 30.55 -16.84 24.56
C ARG A 136 31.82 -16.04 24.23
N THR A 137 32.54 -15.63 25.27
CA THR A 137 33.96 -15.27 25.16
C THR A 137 34.80 -16.56 25.36
N PRO A 138 36.00 -16.62 24.76
CA PRO A 138 36.75 -17.87 24.54
C PRO A 138 37.31 -18.49 25.82
#